data_AF-A0A0M2V485-F1
#
_entry.id   AF-A0A0M2V485-F1
#
_cell.length_a   1.000
_cell.length_b   1.000
_cell.length_c   1.000
_cell.angle_alpha   90.00
_cell.angle_beta   90.00
_cell.angle_gamma   90.00
#
_symmetry.space_group_name_H-M   'P 1'
#
loop_
_entity.id
_entity.type
_entity.pdbx_description
1 polymer ?
#
loop_
_entity_poly.entity_id
_entity_poly.type
_entity_poly.pdbx_seq_one_letter_code
_entity_poly.pdbx_strand_id
1 'polypeptide(L)'
;MSAKTIREINDKYRYEDKKPGGARDNSLVSCAQCDGYNELQYIYDTKLKLLVSERKITEDKAIAALEKACADLKNPRARTDFYRKLSEILGVVIK
;
A
#
# COMPACT_ATOMS: atom_id res chain seq x y z
N MET A 1 -1.84 9.66 -14.82
CA MET A 1 -2.55 8.39 -15.08
C MET A 1 -2.55 7.59 -13.78
N SER A 2 -3.66 6.96 -13.43
CA SER A 2 -3.71 6.02 -12.29
C SER A 2 -2.99 4.74 -12.67
N ALA A 3 -2.27 4.14 -11.72
CA ALA A 3 -1.66 2.83 -11.88
C ALA A 3 -2.76 1.76 -12.04
N LYS A 4 -2.50 0.79 -12.91
CA LYS A 4 -3.32 -0.42 -13.12
C LYS A 4 -2.72 -1.63 -12.42
N THR A 5 -1.43 -1.59 -12.09
CA THR A 5 -0.74 -2.67 -11.39
C THR A 5 0.05 -2.15 -10.20
N ILE A 6 0.30 -3.03 -9.21
CA ILE A 6 1.16 -2.70 -8.06
C ILE A 6 2.58 -2.35 -8.51
N ARG A 7 3.10 -3.03 -9.55
CA ARG A 7 4.39 -2.72 -10.15
C ARG A 7 4.49 -1.29 -10.65
N GLU A 8 3.47 -0.80 -11.36
CA GLU A 8 3.42 0.59 -11.82
C GLU A 8 3.37 1.59 -10.66
N ILE A 9 2.84 1.21 -9.48
CA ILE A 9 2.96 2.03 -8.27
C ILE A 9 4.40 2.00 -7.79
N ASN A 10 5.01 0.82 -7.64
CA ASN A 10 6.37 0.68 -7.13
C ASN A 10 7.39 1.43 -7.98
N ASP A 11 7.25 1.40 -9.31
CA ASP A 11 8.14 2.09 -10.26
C ASP A 11 8.15 3.63 -10.07
N LYS A 12 7.17 4.20 -9.36
CA LYS A 12 7.12 5.63 -9.01
C LYS A 12 7.97 6.00 -7.79
N TYR A 13 8.38 5.01 -6.98
CA TYR A 13 9.08 5.24 -5.72
C TYR A 13 10.45 4.54 -5.74
N ARG A 14 11.50 5.25 -5.32
CA ARG A 14 12.83 4.67 -5.16
C ARG A 14 13.06 4.26 -3.71
N TYR A 15 13.72 3.12 -3.51
CA TYR A 15 14.04 2.59 -2.19
C TYR A 15 15.02 3.48 -1.38
N GLU A 16 15.75 4.38 -2.04
CA GLU A 16 16.68 5.35 -1.43
C GLU A 16 16.00 6.44 -0.58
N ASP A 17 14.69 6.36 -0.39
CA ASP A 17 13.91 7.08 0.62
C ASP A 17 14.38 6.68 2.04
N LYS A 18 15.57 7.18 2.42
CA LYS A 18 16.38 6.93 3.63
C LYS A 18 15.61 6.29 4.80
N LYS A 19 15.80 4.98 5.00
CA LYS A 19 15.53 4.33 6.28
C LYS A 19 16.75 4.45 7.21
N PRO A 20 16.63 5.00 8.43
CA PRO A 20 17.49 4.57 9.52
C PRO A 20 17.03 3.15 9.88
N GLY A 21 17.85 2.15 9.55
CA GLY A 21 17.57 0.76 9.91
C GLY A 21 17.47 0.57 11.42
N GLY A 22 16.43 -0.13 11.87
CA GLY A 22 16.29 -0.55 13.26
C GLY A 22 14.85 -0.92 13.61
N ALA A 23 14.62 -2.19 13.96
CA ALA A 23 13.49 -2.82 14.71
C ALA A 23 12.02 -2.38 14.47
N ARG A 24 11.74 -1.40 13.61
CA ARG A 24 10.43 -0.78 13.38
C ARG A 24 9.84 -1.12 12.02
N ASP A 25 10.45 -2.03 11.25
CA ASP A 25 10.01 -2.36 9.89
C ASP A 25 8.54 -2.83 9.83
N ASN A 26 8.02 -3.45 10.90
CA ASN A 26 6.59 -3.80 10.96
C ASN A 26 5.64 -2.60 11.05
N SER A 27 6.10 -1.45 11.54
CA SER A 27 5.25 -0.27 11.75
C SER A 27 5.16 0.66 10.53
N LEU A 28 6.00 0.46 9.51
CA LEU A 28 6.08 1.33 8.34
C LEU A 28 5.68 0.60 7.07
N VAL A 29 5.20 1.35 6.08
CA VAL A 29 4.83 0.84 4.75
C VAL A 29 5.77 1.46 3.70
N SER A 30 6.44 0.59 2.94
CA SER A 30 7.20 0.98 1.75
C SER A 30 6.29 0.95 0.52
N CYS A 31 6.30 2.02 -0.27
CA CYS A 31 5.65 2.04 -1.58
C CYS A 31 6.58 1.60 -2.71
N ALA A 32 7.89 1.52 -2.44
CA ALA A 32 8.87 0.92 -3.34
C ALA A 32 9.00 -0.59 -3.08
N GLN A 33 9.43 -1.33 -4.10
CA GLN A 33 9.84 -2.73 -3.97
C GLN A 33 11.31 -2.80 -3.52
N CYS A 34 11.63 -3.75 -2.64
CA CYS A 34 12.99 -4.10 -2.24
C CYS A 34 13.22 -5.59 -2.50
N ASP A 35 14.44 -6.01 -2.85
CA ASP A 35 14.80 -7.37 -3.27
C ASP A 35 14.00 -8.50 -2.60
N GLY A 36 13.07 -9.07 -3.37
CA GLY A 36 12.22 -10.21 -2.95
C GLY A 36 10.98 -9.85 -2.11
N TYR A 37 10.85 -8.63 -1.59
CA TYR A 37 9.70 -8.19 -0.80
C TYR A 37 8.99 -6.96 -1.39
N ASN A 38 7.69 -7.13 -1.65
CA ASN A 38 6.81 -6.07 -2.09
C ASN A 38 5.71 -5.85 -1.06
N GLU A 39 5.85 -4.77 -0.30
CA GLU A 39 4.92 -4.41 0.78
C GLU A 39 3.50 -4.13 0.26
N LEU A 40 3.36 -3.49 -0.89
CA LEU A 40 2.03 -3.22 -1.47
C LEU A 40 1.36 -4.52 -1.91
N GLN A 41 2.11 -5.46 -2.48
CA GLN A 41 1.62 -6.79 -2.81
C GLN A 41 1.19 -7.55 -1.55
N TYR A 42 2.00 -7.51 -0.49
CA TYR A 42 1.65 -8.12 0.80
C TYR A 42 0.33 -7.55 1.36
N ILE A 43 0.15 -6.23 1.35
CA ILE A 43 -1.10 -5.60 1.80
C ILE A 43 -2.28 -6.01 0.91
N TYR A 44 -2.08 -6.05 -0.40
CA TYR A 44 -3.11 -6.50 -1.33
C TYR A 44 -3.54 -7.93 -1.01
N ASP A 45 -2.60 -8.87 -0.96
CA ASP A 45 -2.91 -10.30 -0.74
C ASP A 45 -3.52 -10.58 0.63
N THR A 46 -3.07 -9.89 1.69
CA THR A 46 -3.52 -10.16 3.06
C THR A 46 -4.76 -9.38 3.48
N LYS A 47 -5.02 -8.20 2.89
CA LYS A 47 -6.11 -7.31 3.33
C LYS A 47 -7.16 -7.04 2.26
N LEU A 48 -6.74 -6.85 1.00
CA LEU A 48 -7.64 -6.37 -0.06
C LEU A 48 -8.22 -7.51 -0.89
N LYS A 49 -7.46 -8.58 -1.13
CA LYS A 49 -7.85 -9.70 -1.98
C LYS A 49 -9.13 -10.39 -1.52
N LEU A 50 -9.31 -10.56 -0.22
CA LEU A 50 -10.56 -11.10 0.34
C LEU A 50 -11.74 -10.18 0.01
N LEU A 51 -11.59 -8.86 0.20
CA LEU A 51 -12.64 -7.88 -0.08
C LEU A 51 -12.98 -7.81 -1.58
N VAL A 52 -11.99 -8.01 -2.46
CA VAL A 52 -12.19 -8.16 -3.91
C VAL A 52 -12.97 -9.44 -4.21
N SER A 53 -12.56 -10.57 -3.61
CA SER A 53 -13.24 -11.86 -3.83
C SER A 53 -14.70 -11.85 -3.36
N GLU A 54 -14.99 -11.14 -2.26
CA GLU A 54 -16.33 -10.92 -1.73
C GLU A 54 -17.10 -9.82 -2.49
N ARG A 55 -16.52 -9.24 -3.54
CA ARG A 55 -17.09 -8.14 -4.35
C ARG A 55 -17.46 -6.89 -3.55
N LYS A 56 -16.85 -6.69 -2.37
CA LYS A 56 -16.99 -5.46 -1.57
C LYS A 56 -16.27 -4.28 -2.22
N ILE A 57 -15.16 -4.56 -2.89
CA ILE A 57 -14.38 -3.61 -3.70
C ILE A 57 -14.00 -4.27 -5.03
N THR A 58 -13.56 -3.48 -6.01
CA THR A 58 -12.96 -4.00 -7.25
C THR A 58 -11.44 -3.99 -7.15
N GLU A 59 -10.78 -4.80 -7.97
CA GLU A 59 -9.31 -4.79 -8.09
C GLU A 59 -8.78 -3.41 -8.47
N ASP A 60 -9.39 -2.75 -9.46
CA ASP A 60 -9.03 -1.38 -9.85
C ASP A 60 -9.12 -0.39 -8.68
N LYS A 61 -10.17 -0.50 -7.85
CA LYS A 61 -10.31 0.34 -6.64
C LYS A 61 -9.23 0.03 -5.62
N ALA A 62 -8.88 -1.24 -5.44
CA ALA A 62 -7.82 -1.65 -4.53
C ALA A 62 -6.45 -1.07 -4.97
N ILE A 63 -6.11 -1.17 -6.26
CA ILE A 63 -4.87 -0.61 -6.83
C ILE A 63 -4.86 0.93 -6.72
N ALA A 64 -5.96 1.59 -7.11
CA ALA A 64 -6.07 3.04 -6.99
C ALA A 64 -5.98 3.53 -5.53
N ALA A 65 -6.52 2.77 -4.57
CA ALA A 65 -6.40 3.09 -3.15
C ALA A 65 -4.96 2.94 -2.63
N LEU A 66 -4.24 1.89 -3.03
CA LEU A 66 -2.81 1.72 -2.71
C LEU A 66 -1.98 2.88 -3.27
N GLU A 67 -2.19 3.24 -4.54
CA GLU A 67 -1.52 4.36 -5.19
C GLU A 67 -1.79 5.68 -4.46
N LYS A 68 -3.06 5.95 -4.15
CA LYS A 68 -3.46 7.17 -3.47
C LYS A 68 -2.94 7.24 -2.04
N ALA A 69 -2.93 6.13 -1.30
CA ALA A 69 -2.33 6.09 0.04
C ALA A 69 -0.82 6.38 -0.01
N CYS A 70 -0.11 5.85 -1.02
CA CYS A 70 1.30 6.15 -1.26
C CYS A 70 1.57 7.62 -1.61
N ALA A 71 0.67 8.27 -2.35
CA ALA A 71 0.77 9.68 -2.73
C ALA A 71 0.38 10.64 -1.59
N ASP A 72 -0.71 10.34 -0.87
CA ASP A 72 -1.27 11.22 0.16
C ASP A 72 -0.46 11.19 1.48
N LEU A 73 0.22 10.08 1.80
CA LEU A 73 0.99 9.95 3.04
C LEU A 73 2.47 10.28 2.83
N LYS A 74 2.98 11.20 3.66
CA LYS A 74 4.41 11.57 3.68
C LYS A 74 5.26 10.41 4.20
N ASN A 75 6.42 10.19 3.59
CA ASN A 75 7.41 9.23 4.08
C ASN A 75 8.12 9.76 5.35
N PRO A 76 8.32 8.96 6.42
CA PRO A 76 7.92 7.55 6.61
C PRO A 76 6.41 7.37 6.81
N ARG A 77 5.83 6.41 6.08
CA ARG A 77 4.40 6.11 6.14
C ARG A 77 4.13 5.09 7.24
N ALA A 78 3.45 5.50 8.31
CA ALA A 78 3.02 4.57 9.35
C ALA A 78 1.95 3.62 8.80
N ARG A 79 2.07 2.31 9.10
CA ARG A 79 1.15 1.26 8.66
C ARG A 79 -0.28 1.51 9.14
N THR A 80 -0.43 2.00 10.38
CA THR A 80 -1.74 2.38 10.94
C THR A 80 -2.40 3.50 10.15
N ASP A 81 -1.64 4.54 9.78
CA ASP A 81 -2.16 5.64 8.96
C ASP A 81 -2.44 5.17 7.53
N PHE A 82 -1.62 4.26 7.01
CA PHE A 82 -1.81 3.64 5.70
C PHE A 82 -3.13 2.87 5.65
N TYR A 83 -3.41 2.00 6.63
CA TYR A 83 -4.65 1.23 6.70
C TYR A 83 -5.87 2.11 6.97
N ARG A 84 -5.73 3.15 7.81
CA ARG A 84 -6.78 4.15 7.98
C ARG A 84 -7.11 4.82 6.65
N LYS A 85 -6.10 5.25 5.90
CA LYS A 85 -6.28 5.90 4.60
C LYS A 85 -6.91 4.97 3.57
N LEU A 86 -6.49 3.70 3.50
CA LEU A 86 -7.15 2.70 2.65
C LEU A 86 -8.62 2.53 3.03
N SER A 87 -8.91 2.50 4.33
CA SER A 87 -10.27 2.36 4.83
C SER A 87 -11.16 3.54 4.42
N GLU A 88 -10.64 4.77 4.54
CA GLU A 88 -11.30 6.00 4.11
C GLU A 88 -11.59 6.00 2.59
N ILE A 89 -10.62 5.60 1.77
CA ILE A 89 -10.76 5.61 0.30
C ILE A 89 -11.75 4.54 -0.16
N LEU A 90 -11.71 3.35 0.45
CA LEU A 90 -12.48 2.20 0.02
C LEU A 90 -13.86 2.11 0.68
N GLY A 91 -14.11 2.86 1.76
CA GLY A 91 -15.37 2.81 2.51
C GLY A 91 -15.55 1.49 3.28
N VAL A 92 -14.46 0.83 3.65
CA VAL A 92 -14.44 -0.47 4.36
C VAL A 92 -13.39 -0.43 5.48
N VAL A 93 -13.57 -1.21 6.54
CA VAL A 93 -12.60 -1.23 7.65
C VAL A 93 -11.45 -2.19 7.34
N ILE A 94 -10.22 -1.69 7.29
CA ILE A 94 -8.99 -2.47 7.18
C ILE A 94 -8.22 -2.38 8.51
N LYS A 95 -7.86 -3.54 9.06
CA LYS A 95 -7.12 -3.67 10.34
C LYS A 95 -5.75 -4.27 10.11
#